data_AF-A0A9P1ED28-F1
#
_entry.id   AF-A0A9P1ED28-F1
#
_cell.length_a   1.000
_cell.length_b   1.000
_cell.length_c   1.000
_cell.angle_alpha   90.00
_cell.angle_beta   90.00
_cell.angle_gamma   90.00
#
_symmetry.space_group_name_H-M   'P 1'
#
loop_
_entity.id
_entity.type
_entity.pdbx_description
1 polymer ?
#
loop_
_entity_poly.entity_id
_entity_poly.type
_entity_poly.pdbx_seq_one_letter_code
_entity_poly.pdbx_strand_id
1 'polypeptide(L)'
;MHARVVAGGLLYQKGLMGNMQRPISLSFLLLTYGRYLESSNRTIQCGDNVFPTSKLIEFAKSQVDYILGDNPLQISYMVGYGESYPKRIHHRGSSLPSIKDHPAHIACKEGTIYFNSSNPNPNVLIGAVVGGPNDGSDQFPDDRMDAGESEPTTYLNAPLVGLLAYFKANPSL
;
A
#
# COMPACT_ATOMS: atom_id res chain seq x y z
N MET A 1 -15.44 12.30 11.43
CA MET A 1 -14.14 11.60 11.57
C MET A 1 -13.24 12.16 10.46
N HIS A 2 -12.19 12.92 10.80
CA HIS A 2 -11.37 13.65 9.82
C HIS A 2 -10.15 12.83 9.40
N ALA A 3 -9.87 12.75 8.09
CA ALA A 3 -8.61 12.25 7.58
C ALA A 3 -7.51 13.30 7.83
N ARG A 4 -6.28 12.85 8.07
CA ARG A 4 -5.10 13.71 8.29
C ARG A 4 -3.89 13.09 7.61
N VAL A 5 -2.87 13.90 7.35
CA VAL A 5 -1.55 13.39 6.93
C VAL A 5 -0.71 13.16 8.20
N VAL A 6 -0.05 12.00 8.30
CA VAL A 6 0.85 11.69 9.43
C VAL A 6 2.22 12.35 9.25
N ALA A 7 3.10 12.22 10.24
CA ALA A 7 4.40 12.87 10.21
C ALA A 7 5.24 12.45 8.98
N GLY A 8 5.17 11.17 8.60
CA GLY A 8 5.84 10.65 7.41
C GLY A 8 5.19 10.99 6.07
N GLY A 9 4.03 11.67 6.04
CA GLY A 9 3.40 12.10 4.78
C GLY A 9 2.29 11.19 4.24
N LEU A 10 2.00 10.05 4.90
CA LEU A 10 0.89 9.17 4.52
C LEU A 10 -0.47 9.76 4.91
N LEU A 11 -1.45 9.66 4.03
CA LEU A 11 -2.84 9.93 4.37
C LEU A 11 -3.36 8.84 5.32
N TYR A 12 -3.82 9.29 6.47
CA TYR A 12 -4.30 8.44 7.55
C TYR A 12 -5.74 8.79 7.92
N GLN A 13 -6.54 7.75 8.12
CA GLN A 13 -7.82 7.89 8.75
C GLN A 13 -8.07 6.71 9.67
N LYS A 14 -8.36 7.02 10.94
CA LYS A 14 -8.70 6.02 11.95
C LYS A 14 -9.86 5.15 11.45
N GLY A 15 -9.63 3.84 11.43
CA GLY A 15 -10.54 2.84 10.91
C GLY A 15 -10.22 1.47 11.52
N LEU A 16 -10.98 0.45 11.14
CA LEU A 16 -10.90 -0.85 11.80
C LEU A 16 -9.82 -1.78 11.21
N MET A 17 -9.40 -1.61 9.96
CA MET A 17 -8.35 -2.43 9.31
C MET A 17 -7.71 -1.70 8.10
N GLY A 18 -6.44 -1.96 7.80
CA GLY A 18 -5.76 -1.64 6.53
C GLY A 18 -5.79 -0.18 6.10
N ASN A 19 -4.94 0.68 6.69
CA ASN A 19 -4.95 2.11 6.37
C ASN A 19 -4.66 2.38 4.89
N MET A 20 -3.83 1.56 4.23
CA MET A 20 -3.40 1.75 2.83
C MET A 20 -4.53 1.79 1.79
N GLN A 21 -5.73 1.29 2.10
CA GLN A 21 -6.86 1.33 1.16
C GLN A 21 -7.25 2.76 0.77
N ARG A 22 -7.26 3.67 1.75
CA ARG A 22 -7.64 5.07 1.55
C ARG A 22 -6.60 5.89 0.78
N PRO A 23 -5.31 5.96 1.16
CA PRO A 23 -4.31 6.71 0.42
C PRO A 23 -4.21 6.23 -1.02
N ILE A 24 -4.24 4.92 -1.29
CA ILE A 24 -4.15 4.41 -2.67
C ILE A 24 -5.39 4.80 -3.48
N SER A 25 -6.59 4.51 -2.97
CA SER A 25 -7.84 4.77 -3.72
C SER A 25 -8.05 6.26 -3.96
N LEU A 26 -7.76 7.10 -2.96
CA LEU A 26 -7.85 8.56 -3.11
C LEU A 26 -6.78 9.10 -4.05
N SER A 27 -5.55 8.58 -4.01
CA SER A 27 -4.51 8.97 -4.97
C SER A 27 -4.93 8.65 -6.41
N PHE A 28 -5.50 7.47 -6.65
CA PHE A 28 -6.00 7.11 -7.98
C PHE A 28 -7.13 8.04 -8.44
N LEU A 29 -8.06 8.39 -7.54
CA LEU A 29 -9.12 9.35 -7.82
C LEU A 29 -8.57 10.75 -8.12
N LEU A 30 -7.63 11.24 -7.31
CA LEU A 30 -7.01 12.56 -7.45
C LEU A 30 -6.22 12.67 -8.75
N LEU A 31 -5.46 11.63 -9.10
CA LEU A 31 -4.77 11.55 -10.39
C LEU A 31 -5.79 11.61 -11.54
N THR A 32 -6.81 10.77 -11.50
CA THR A 32 -7.84 10.71 -12.56
C THR A 32 -8.56 12.05 -12.72
N TYR A 33 -8.93 12.68 -11.60
CA TYR A 33 -9.61 13.96 -11.60
C TYR A 33 -8.71 15.11 -12.04
N GLY A 34 -7.45 15.14 -11.60
CA GLY A 34 -6.45 16.12 -12.03
C GLY A 34 -6.26 16.10 -13.54
N ARG A 35 -6.13 14.91 -14.13
CA ARG A 35 -6.04 14.74 -15.59
C ARG A 35 -7.30 15.17 -16.32
N TYR A 36 -8.47 14.87 -15.77
CA TYR A 36 -9.73 15.33 -16.35
C TYR A 36 -9.80 16.87 -16.38
N LEU A 37 -9.42 17.53 -15.28
CA LEU A 37 -9.39 18.99 -15.18
C LEU A 37 -8.40 19.61 -16.17
N GLU A 38 -7.20 19.04 -16.32
CA GLU A 38 -6.23 19.46 -17.33
C GLU A 38 -6.79 19.33 -18.75
N SER A 39 -7.39 18.19 -19.09
CA SER A 39 -7.97 17.96 -20.41
C SER A 39 -9.17 18.86 -20.73
N SER A 40 -9.84 19.37 -19.69
CA SER A 40 -11.01 20.25 -19.83
C SER A 40 -10.68 21.73 -19.60
N ASN A 41 -9.40 22.08 -19.41
CA ASN A 41 -8.92 23.41 -19.06
C ASN A 41 -9.68 24.04 -17.87
N ARG A 42 -9.88 23.23 -16.83
CA ARG A 42 -10.58 23.61 -15.59
C ARG A 42 -9.63 23.57 -14.40
N THR A 43 -9.95 24.37 -13.39
CA THR A 43 -9.24 24.42 -12.10
C THR A 43 -10.19 24.10 -10.95
N ILE A 44 -9.65 23.76 -9.79
CA ILE A 44 -10.46 23.64 -8.57
C ILE A 44 -10.57 25.01 -7.92
N GLN A 45 -11.80 25.42 -7.61
CA GLN A 45 -12.11 26.67 -6.90
C GLN A 45 -12.62 26.33 -5.49
N CYS A 46 -11.93 26.82 -4.47
CA CYS A 46 -12.26 26.61 -3.06
C CYS A 46 -12.44 27.97 -2.38
N GLY A 47 -13.65 28.53 -2.47
CA GLY A 47 -13.89 29.93 -2.10
C GLY A 47 -13.07 30.85 -3.00
N ASP A 48 -12.24 31.70 -2.40
CA ASP A 48 -11.37 32.63 -3.14
C ASP A 48 -10.04 32.00 -3.59
N ASN A 49 -9.80 30.71 -3.28
CA ASN A 49 -8.55 30.04 -3.60
C ASN A 49 -8.66 29.17 -4.85
N VAL A 50 -7.71 29.33 -5.78
CA VAL A 50 -7.55 28.45 -6.94
C VAL A 50 -6.52 27.38 -6.61
N PHE A 51 -6.93 26.12 -6.70
CA PHE A 51 -6.03 24.98 -6.53
C PHE A 51 -5.61 24.44 -7.91
N PRO A 52 -4.30 24.44 -8.23
CA PRO A 52 -3.81 23.91 -9.49
C PRO A 52 -3.93 22.39 -9.52
N THR A 53 -4.20 21.85 -10.72
CA THR A 53 -4.35 20.40 -10.95
C THR A 53 -3.08 19.63 -10.59
N SER A 54 -1.91 20.25 -10.79
CA SER A 54 -0.60 19.66 -10.46
C SER A 54 -0.52 19.24 -9.00
N LYS A 55 -1.13 19.98 -8.06
CA LYS A 55 -1.11 19.65 -6.64
C LYS A 55 -1.85 18.35 -6.31
N LEU A 56 -2.86 17.99 -7.10
CA LEU A 56 -3.56 16.70 -6.94
C LEU A 56 -2.68 15.55 -7.40
N ILE A 57 -1.96 15.73 -8.51
CA ILE A 57 -1.06 14.74 -9.09
C ILE A 57 0.18 14.58 -8.20
N GLU A 58 0.77 15.68 -7.74
CA GLU A 58 1.89 15.70 -6.77
C GLU A 58 1.50 14.99 -5.47
N PHE A 59 0.30 15.23 -4.93
CA PHE A 59 -0.16 14.52 -3.75
C PHE A 59 -0.37 13.02 -4.01
N ALA A 60 -0.99 12.64 -5.14
CA ALA A 60 -1.12 11.24 -5.52
C ALA A 60 0.24 10.55 -5.66
N LYS A 61 1.23 11.26 -6.20
CA LYS A 61 2.61 10.78 -6.32
C LYS A 61 3.26 10.56 -4.96
N SER A 62 3.13 11.52 -4.03
CA SER A 62 3.72 11.38 -2.70
C SER A 62 3.21 10.16 -1.95
N GLN A 63 1.94 9.79 -2.12
CA GLN A 63 1.40 8.56 -1.52
C GLN A 63 2.00 7.30 -2.16
N VAL A 64 2.22 7.29 -3.49
CA VAL A 64 2.90 6.19 -4.18
C VAL A 64 4.35 6.08 -3.72
N ASP A 65 5.06 7.20 -3.64
CA ASP A 65 6.46 7.22 -3.21
C ASP A 65 6.58 6.73 -1.75
N TYR A 66 5.67 7.14 -0.85
CA TYR A 66 5.59 6.60 0.50
C TYR A 66 5.40 5.08 0.51
N ILE A 67 4.48 4.55 -0.30
CA ILE A 67 4.26 3.10 -0.41
C ILE A 67 5.51 2.37 -0.91
N LEU A 68 6.29 3.01 -1.79
CA LEU A 68 7.44 2.40 -2.42
C LEU A 68 8.76 2.56 -1.64
N GLY A 69 8.81 3.40 -0.61
CA GLY A 69 9.97 3.51 0.28
C GLY A 69 10.29 4.91 0.79
N ASP A 70 9.64 5.97 0.29
CA ASP A 70 9.83 7.34 0.78
C ASP A 70 8.99 7.59 2.05
N ASN A 71 9.35 6.87 3.11
CA ASN A 71 8.72 6.91 4.41
C ASN A 71 9.77 6.84 5.52
N PRO A 72 9.42 7.18 6.78
CA PRO A 72 10.38 7.23 7.88
C PRO A 72 11.14 5.92 8.15
N LEU A 73 10.58 4.77 7.76
CA LEU A 73 11.21 3.46 7.94
C LEU A 73 12.09 3.05 6.75
N GLN A 74 12.06 3.78 5.63
CA GLN A 74 12.76 3.45 4.39
C GLN A 74 12.47 2.03 3.88
N ILE A 75 11.22 1.57 4.06
CA ILE A 75 10.77 0.25 3.59
C ILE A 75 9.73 0.38 2.50
N SER A 76 9.76 -0.48 1.50
CA SER A 76 8.64 -0.61 0.57
C SER A 76 7.52 -1.42 1.21
N TYR A 77 6.29 -0.90 1.19
CA TYR A 77 5.09 -1.67 1.54
C TYR A 77 4.61 -2.57 0.39
N MET A 78 5.32 -2.58 -0.74
CA MET A 78 5.13 -3.53 -1.82
C MET A 78 6.18 -4.65 -1.72
N VAL A 79 5.70 -5.86 -1.48
CA VAL A 79 6.54 -7.05 -1.26
C VAL A 79 7.41 -7.31 -2.49
N GLY A 80 8.72 -7.46 -2.27
CA GLY A 80 9.70 -7.73 -3.34
C GLY A 80 10.14 -6.51 -4.13
N TYR A 81 9.76 -5.29 -3.72
CA TYR A 81 10.24 -4.03 -4.31
C TYR A 81 11.21 -3.31 -3.37
N GLY A 82 12.27 -2.71 -3.92
CA GLY A 82 13.28 -1.99 -3.15
C GLY A 82 14.22 -2.89 -2.35
N GLU A 83 15.07 -2.28 -1.51
CA GLU A 83 16.08 -2.99 -0.70
C GLU A 83 15.50 -3.62 0.56
N SER A 84 14.39 -3.08 1.08
CA SER A 84 13.71 -3.53 2.30
C SER A 84 12.20 -3.55 2.09
N TYR A 85 11.55 -4.65 2.49
CA TYR A 85 10.10 -4.87 2.33
C TYR A 85 9.58 -5.91 3.36
N PRO A 86 8.27 -5.94 3.67
CA PRO A 86 7.64 -6.89 4.57
C PRO A 86 7.89 -8.35 4.19
N LYS A 87 8.28 -9.17 5.17
CA LYS A 87 8.61 -10.59 4.98
C LYS A 87 7.62 -11.52 5.65
N ARG A 88 6.76 -11.01 6.54
CA ARG A 88 5.83 -11.81 7.34
C ARG A 88 4.37 -11.41 7.09
N ILE A 89 4.02 -11.14 5.84
CA ILE A 89 2.66 -10.72 5.45
C ILE A 89 1.58 -11.78 5.82
N HIS A 90 0.37 -11.30 6.14
CA HIS A 90 -0.80 -12.13 6.47
C HIS A 90 -1.39 -12.79 5.22
N HIS A 91 -0.66 -13.73 4.61
CA HIS A 91 -1.12 -14.43 3.42
C HIS A 91 -0.73 -15.92 3.43
N ARG A 92 -1.74 -16.79 3.38
CA ARG A 92 -1.58 -18.24 3.53
C ARG A 92 -0.69 -18.86 2.47
N GLY A 93 -0.91 -18.50 1.20
CA GLY A 93 -0.12 -19.04 0.09
C GLY A 93 1.36 -18.66 0.17
N SER A 94 1.68 -17.53 0.81
CA SER A 94 3.08 -17.14 1.02
C SER A 94 3.70 -17.77 2.26
N SER A 95 2.92 -17.96 3.33
CA SER A 95 3.42 -18.45 4.61
C SER A 95 3.60 -19.98 4.66
N LEU A 96 2.83 -20.73 3.87
CA LEU A 96 2.93 -22.20 3.79
C LEU A 96 4.11 -22.61 2.89
N PRO A 97 4.76 -23.77 3.14
CA PRO A 97 5.79 -24.29 2.25
C PRO A 97 5.21 -24.57 0.86
N SER A 98 6.06 -24.52 -0.16
CA SER A 98 5.66 -24.87 -1.52
C SER A 98 5.34 -26.36 -1.62
N ILE A 99 4.54 -26.76 -2.61
CA ILE A 99 4.26 -28.18 -2.88
C ILE A 99 5.53 -28.97 -3.26
N LYS A 100 6.59 -28.27 -3.70
CA LYS A 100 7.88 -28.88 -4.01
C LYS A 100 8.61 -29.32 -2.74
N ASP A 101 8.53 -28.52 -1.68
CA ASP A 101 9.20 -28.78 -0.40
C ASP A 101 8.32 -29.58 0.56
N HIS A 102 7.00 -29.51 0.39
CA HIS A 102 6.02 -30.24 1.19
C HIS A 102 4.88 -30.77 0.28
N PRO A 103 5.06 -31.94 -0.37
CA PRO A 103 4.08 -32.47 -1.33
C PRO A 103 2.85 -33.09 -0.67
N ALA A 104 2.91 -33.39 0.64
CA ALA A 104 1.78 -33.94 1.38
C ALA A 104 0.68 -32.87 1.57
N HIS A 105 -0.57 -33.33 1.67
CA HIS A 105 -1.69 -32.45 1.94
C HIS A 105 -1.60 -31.89 3.36
N ILE A 106 -1.66 -30.57 3.50
CA ILE A 106 -1.74 -29.88 4.80
C ILE A 106 -3.21 -29.76 5.20
N ALA A 107 -3.61 -30.49 6.24
CA ALA A 107 -4.99 -30.47 6.71
C ALA A 107 -5.36 -29.15 7.43
N CYS A 108 -6.66 -28.99 7.71
CA CYS A 108 -7.14 -27.86 8.50
C CYS A 108 -6.39 -27.79 9.84
N LYS A 109 -5.99 -26.58 10.25
CA LYS A 109 -5.18 -26.28 11.45
C LYS A 109 -3.72 -26.77 11.43
N GLU A 110 -3.31 -27.70 10.57
CA GLU A 110 -1.88 -28.07 10.46
C GLU A 110 -1.02 -26.89 9.97
N GLY A 111 -1.64 -25.94 9.27
CA GLY A 111 -1.00 -24.68 8.87
C GLY A 111 -0.66 -23.73 10.04
N THR A 112 -1.14 -23.98 11.26
CA THR A 112 -1.01 -23.06 12.41
C THR A 112 0.45 -22.82 12.80
N ILE A 113 1.32 -23.82 12.64
CA ILE A 113 2.75 -23.69 12.93
C ILE A 113 3.41 -22.64 12.03
N TYR A 114 2.99 -22.55 10.77
CA TYR A 114 3.50 -21.55 9.82
C TYR A 114 2.91 -20.18 10.11
N PHE A 115 1.62 -20.12 10.47
CA PHE A 115 0.96 -18.88 10.87
C PHE A 115 1.65 -18.23 12.08
N ASN A 116 1.98 -19.03 13.10
CA ASN A 116 2.61 -18.56 14.35
C ASN A 116 4.14 -18.41 14.25
N SER A 117 4.76 -18.79 13.13
CA SER A 117 6.23 -18.74 12.99
C SER A 117 6.74 -17.30 12.97
N SER A 118 7.84 -17.01 13.68
CA SER A 118 8.55 -15.74 13.56
C SER A 118 9.41 -15.65 12.29
N ASN A 119 9.56 -16.75 11.54
CA ASN A 119 10.33 -16.76 10.30
C ASN A 119 9.60 -15.98 9.20
N PRO A 120 10.36 -15.43 8.23
CA PRO A 120 9.81 -14.96 6.95
C PRO A 120 8.91 -15.99 6.28
N ASN A 121 7.95 -15.50 5.50
CA ASN A 121 7.16 -16.32 4.60
C ASN A 121 8.09 -17.00 3.58
N PRO A 122 8.03 -18.33 3.39
CA PRO A 122 8.92 -19.05 2.49
C PRO A 122 8.73 -18.68 1.02
N ASN A 123 7.53 -18.24 0.61
CA ASN A 123 7.28 -17.77 -0.75
C ASN A 123 7.09 -16.25 -0.74
N VAL A 124 7.92 -15.53 -1.49
CA VAL A 124 7.80 -14.08 -1.65
C VAL A 124 6.62 -13.78 -2.57
N LEU A 125 5.58 -13.11 -2.05
CA LEU A 125 4.42 -12.70 -2.84
C LEU A 125 4.71 -11.38 -3.57
N ILE A 126 5.54 -11.46 -4.61
CA ILE A 126 6.06 -10.29 -5.34
C ILE A 126 4.91 -9.41 -5.84
N GLY A 127 5.01 -8.10 -5.57
CA GLY A 127 4.06 -7.08 -5.98
C GLY A 127 2.87 -6.89 -5.03
N ALA A 128 2.69 -7.74 -4.02
CA ALA A 128 1.60 -7.56 -3.05
C ALA A 128 1.83 -6.32 -2.19
N VAL A 129 0.79 -5.50 -2.03
CA VAL A 129 0.82 -4.31 -1.16
C VAL A 129 0.13 -4.64 0.14
N VAL A 130 0.79 -4.43 1.26
CA VAL A 130 0.23 -4.68 2.60
C VAL A 130 -0.65 -3.52 3.08
N GLY A 131 -1.45 -3.76 4.13
CA GLY A 131 -2.29 -2.76 4.79
C GLY A 131 -1.54 -1.54 5.36
N GLY A 132 -0.24 -1.68 5.63
CA GLY A 132 0.67 -0.62 6.09
C GLY A 132 0.36 -0.08 7.49
N PRO A 133 1.03 1.00 7.93
CA PRO A 133 0.86 1.59 9.26
C PRO A 133 -0.61 1.98 9.53
N ASN A 134 -1.19 1.49 10.64
CA ASN A 134 -2.62 1.66 10.90
C ASN A 134 -2.99 2.50 12.15
N ASP A 135 -2.00 2.93 12.91
CA ASP A 135 -2.16 3.68 14.17
C ASP A 135 -1.87 5.19 14.01
N GLY A 136 -1.31 5.57 12.85
CA GLY A 136 -0.94 6.94 12.53
C GLY A 136 0.40 7.39 13.13
N SER A 137 1.28 6.45 13.50
CA SER A 137 2.64 6.66 14.02
C SER A 137 3.76 6.39 13.01
N ASP A 138 3.41 6.02 11.76
CA ASP A 138 4.33 5.55 10.71
C ASP A 138 5.05 4.21 11.05
N GLN A 139 4.74 3.59 12.20
CA GLN A 139 5.33 2.30 12.57
C GLN A 139 4.68 1.14 11.81
N PHE A 140 5.47 0.09 11.56
CA PHE A 140 5.03 -1.13 10.91
C PHE A 140 5.81 -2.33 11.49
N PRO A 141 5.16 -3.27 12.20
CA PRO A 141 5.85 -4.33 12.93
C PRO A 141 6.25 -5.53 12.06
N ASP A 142 5.77 -5.62 10.81
CA ASP A 142 5.90 -6.81 9.94
C ASP A 142 5.52 -8.10 10.68
N ASP A 143 4.30 -8.14 11.21
CA ASP A 143 3.77 -9.31 11.91
C ASP A 143 2.59 -9.94 11.18
N ARG A 144 2.71 -11.23 10.88
CA ARG A 144 1.69 -12.04 10.23
C ARG A 144 0.39 -12.09 11.04
N MET A 145 0.47 -11.97 12.36
CA MET A 145 -0.74 -11.98 13.19
C MET A 145 -1.50 -10.66 13.14
N ASP A 146 -0.84 -9.56 12.76
CA ASP A 146 -1.48 -8.27 12.56
C ASP A 146 -2.04 -8.17 11.14
N ALA A 147 -3.24 -8.75 10.95
CA ALA A 147 -3.95 -8.64 9.68
C ALA A 147 -4.27 -7.18 9.31
N GLY A 148 -4.39 -6.28 10.28
CA GLY A 148 -4.69 -4.87 10.04
C GLY A 148 -3.59 -4.17 9.23
N GLU A 149 -2.33 -4.51 9.49
CA GLU A 149 -1.17 -3.91 8.79
C GLU A 149 -0.59 -4.82 7.71
N SER A 150 -0.58 -6.14 7.95
CA SER A 150 0.19 -7.08 7.14
C SER A 150 -0.62 -7.79 6.06
N GLU A 151 -1.94 -7.61 5.99
CA GLU A 151 -2.79 -8.27 5.00
C GLU A 151 -2.68 -7.60 3.62
N PRO A 152 -2.25 -8.34 2.58
CA PRO A 152 -2.36 -7.87 1.21
C PRO A 152 -3.74 -8.16 0.64
N THR A 153 -4.27 -7.26 -0.19
CA THR A 153 -5.56 -7.48 -0.84
C THR A 153 -5.58 -6.97 -2.27
N THR A 154 -6.45 -7.57 -3.09
CA THR A 154 -6.61 -7.22 -4.50
C THR A 154 -7.06 -5.77 -4.70
N TYR A 155 -7.83 -5.22 -3.76
CA TYR A 155 -8.33 -3.84 -3.83
C TYR A 155 -7.28 -2.78 -3.47
N LEU A 156 -6.16 -3.15 -2.83
CA LEU A 156 -5.00 -2.26 -2.71
C LEU A 156 -4.24 -2.21 -4.04
N ASN A 157 -3.95 -3.39 -4.61
CA ASN A 157 -3.19 -3.51 -5.84
C ASN A 157 -3.91 -2.93 -7.08
N ALA A 158 -5.23 -3.11 -7.20
CA ALA A 158 -5.98 -2.69 -8.39
C ALA A 158 -5.84 -1.19 -8.73
N PRO A 159 -6.15 -0.23 -7.82
CA PRO A 159 -5.92 1.20 -8.09
C PRO A 159 -4.43 1.55 -8.17
N LEU A 160 -3.56 0.87 -7.42
CA LEU A 160 -2.13 1.16 -7.45
C LEU A 160 -1.51 0.87 -8.83
N VAL A 161 -1.92 -0.19 -9.52
CA VAL A 161 -1.44 -0.49 -10.87
C VAL A 161 -1.69 0.69 -11.83
N GLY A 162 -2.84 1.35 -11.73
CA GLY A 162 -3.15 2.53 -12.52
C GLY A 162 -2.24 3.73 -12.22
N LEU A 163 -1.96 3.97 -10.93
CA LEU A 163 -1.02 5.00 -10.48
C LEU A 163 0.40 4.74 -11.02
N LEU A 164 0.90 3.51 -10.83
CA LEU A 164 2.23 3.11 -11.27
C LEU A 164 2.39 3.23 -12.79
N ALA A 165 1.38 2.79 -13.56
CA ALA A 165 1.39 2.93 -15.01
C ALA A 165 1.50 4.39 -15.46
N TYR A 166 0.77 5.30 -14.80
CA TYR A 166 0.83 6.72 -15.12
C TYR A 166 2.19 7.33 -14.80
N PHE A 167 2.71 7.15 -13.59
CA PHE A 167 4.00 7.74 -13.20
C PHE A 167 5.17 7.11 -13.95
N LYS A 168 5.08 5.84 -14.34
CA LYS A 168 6.06 5.22 -15.24
C LYS A 168 6.07 5.88 -16.63
N ALA A 169 4.90 6.24 -17.16
CA ALA A 169 4.78 6.93 -18.44
C ALA A 169 5.15 8.42 -18.38
N ASN A 170 5.17 9.02 -17.18
CA ASN A 170 5.43 10.43 -16.96
C ASN A 170 6.52 10.63 -15.87
N PRO A 171 7.78 10.22 -16.12
CA PRO A 171 8.81 10.16 -15.08
C PRO A 171 9.34 11.53 -14.61
N SER A 172 8.98 12.61 -15.31
CA SER A 172 9.33 13.99 -14.94
C SER A 172 8.36 14.64 -13.96
N LEU A 173 7.24 13.96 -13.66
CA LEU A 173 6.28 14.33 -12.60
C LEU A 173 6.63 13.57 -11.33
#